data_AF-A0A6C0IFA6-F1
#
_entry.id   AF-A0A6C0IFA6-F1
#
_cell.length_a   1.000
_cell.length_b   1.000
_cell.length_c   1.000
_cell.angle_alpha   90.00
_cell.angle_beta   90.00
_cell.angle_gamma   90.00
#
_symmetry.space_group_name_H-M   'P 1'
#
loop_
_entity.id
_entity.type
_entity.pdbx_description
1 polymer ?
#
loop_
_entity_poly.entity_id
_entity_poly.type
_entity_poly.pdbx_seq_one_letter_code
_entity_poly.pdbx_strand_id
1 'polypeptide(L)'
;MFKSKFIIYLMDLSFNILDCFDDNIDNLDITKYYIYVLKLVDDRYYVGRTGNILRRIEEHFTGVGAIYTMKYNPIKVIEVTEELTKQDERNKTLEVMTKYGWEKVRGACWCSLEITKPKEKYKNKSFEKYNKKLNKLTKSISLNDIDIDLDKLYNYENKDIEYIGHMLNKSPCWIAKRLEDLKIVKRKQLARGYIKYIESDLYKLKCKTMNANKREIQNNNFDCTILPLSKEYLTNIKNIIRGKILNCK
;
A
#
# COMPACT_ATOMS: atom_id res chain seq x y z
N MET A 1 -25.49 63.74 -4.84
CA MET A 1 -24.44 62.91 -4.22
C MET A 1 -25.01 61.53 -3.95
N PHE A 2 -24.43 60.55 -4.65
CA PHE A 2 -24.53 59.09 -4.59
C PHE A 2 -25.70 58.40 -3.86
N LYS A 3 -26.68 57.96 -4.68
CA LYS A 3 -27.49 56.76 -4.40
C LYS A 3 -26.55 55.56 -4.35
N SER A 4 -26.31 55.01 -3.16
CA SER A 4 -25.56 53.76 -2.99
C SER A 4 -26.40 52.61 -3.54
N LYS A 5 -26.06 52.15 -4.75
CA LYS A 5 -26.52 50.88 -5.30
C LYS A 5 -25.84 49.76 -4.51
N PHE A 6 -26.50 49.27 -3.46
CA PHE A 6 -26.23 47.94 -2.94
C PHE A 6 -26.74 46.94 -3.99
N ILE A 7 -25.85 46.54 -4.90
CA ILE A 7 -26.08 45.40 -5.78
C ILE A 7 -25.95 44.17 -4.89
N ILE A 8 -27.10 43.69 -4.41
CA ILE A 8 -27.26 42.34 -3.87
C ILE A 8 -27.02 41.42 -5.06
N TYR A 9 -25.84 40.80 -5.14
CA TYR A 9 -25.63 39.65 -6.01
C TYR A 9 -26.50 38.52 -5.47
N LEU A 10 -27.60 38.26 -6.16
CA LEU A 10 -28.28 36.97 -6.17
C LEU A 10 -27.26 35.93 -6.68
N MET A 11 -26.64 35.19 -5.77
CA MET A 11 -25.96 33.92 -6.07
C MET A 11 -26.81 32.81 -5.47
N ASP A 12 -26.91 31.74 -6.24
CA ASP A 12 -27.97 30.74 -6.19
C ASP A 12 -28.26 30.15 -4.81
N LEU A 13 -29.56 30.12 -4.52
CA LEU A 13 -30.18 29.51 -3.36
C LEU A 13 -30.19 27.97 -3.51
N SER A 14 -29.03 27.29 -3.60
CA SER A 14 -28.99 25.82 -3.56
C SER A 14 -27.63 25.18 -3.27
N PHE A 15 -26.63 25.90 -2.75
CA PHE A 15 -25.39 25.25 -2.29
C PHE A 15 -25.42 25.14 -0.76
N ASN A 16 -25.95 24.02 -0.25
CA ASN A 16 -25.81 23.70 1.16
C ASN A 16 -24.46 23.04 1.38
N ILE A 17 -23.51 23.78 1.93
CA ILE A 17 -22.15 23.30 2.20
C ILE A 17 -22.14 22.06 3.11
N LEU A 18 -23.17 21.89 3.95
CA LEU A 18 -23.30 20.74 4.85
C LEU A 18 -23.52 19.43 4.07
N ASP A 19 -24.17 19.49 2.90
CA ASP A 19 -24.43 18.31 2.06
C ASP A 19 -23.15 17.77 1.41
N CYS A 20 -22.05 18.53 1.48
CA CYS A 20 -20.76 18.14 0.91
C CYS A 20 -19.93 17.23 1.84
N PHE A 21 -20.35 17.03 3.09
CA PHE A 21 -19.59 16.26 4.08
C PHE A 21 -20.26 14.92 4.36
N ASP A 22 -19.47 13.84 4.37
CA ASP A 22 -19.98 12.49 4.59
C ASP A 22 -20.40 12.22 6.07
N ASP A 23 -19.88 12.95 7.07
CA ASP A 23 -20.26 12.82 8.51
C ASP A 23 -19.90 14.08 9.36
N ASN A 24 -20.72 14.35 10.40
CA ASN A 24 -20.77 15.48 11.36
C ASN A 24 -19.55 16.43 11.49
N ILE A 25 -19.78 17.71 11.13
CA ILE A 25 -18.85 18.87 11.19
C ILE A 25 -18.93 19.58 12.57
N ASP A 26 -19.70 19.03 13.52
CA ASP A 26 -20.29 19.83 14.60
C ASP A 26 -19.30 20.41 15.63
N ASN A 27 -17.99 20.14 15.51
CA ASN A 27 -16.95 20.60 16.42
C ASN A 27 -15.67 21.09 15.72
N LEU A 28 -15.77 21.91 14.66
CA LEU A 28 -14.60 22.60 14.10
C LEU A 28 -14.25 23.86 14.91
N ASP A 29 -13.05 23.85 15.48
CA ASP A 29 -12.46 24.96 16.20
C ASP A 29 -11.81 25.92 15.20
N ILE A 30 -12.39 27.11 15.04
CA ILE A 30 -11.91 28.16 14.12
C ILE A 30 -10.50 28.69 14.44
N THR A 31 -9.92 28.34 15.60
CA THR A 31 -8.55 28.72 15.97
C THR A 31 -7.49 27.73 15.48
N LYS A 32 -7.91 26.57 14.95
CA LYS A 32 -7.04 25.48 14.55
C LYS A 32 -6.86 25.38 13.04
N TYR A 33 -5.79 24.69 12.64
CA TYR A 33 -5.57 24.31 11.26
C TYR A 33 -6.11 22.90 11.02
N TYR A 34 -6.68 22.73 9.83
CA TYR A 34 -7.24 21.47 9.37
C TYR A 34 -6.65 21.08 8.04
N ILE A 35 -6.52 19.77 7.84
CA ILE A 35 -6.20 19.14 6.58
C ILE A 35 -7.46 18.46 6.11
N TYR A 36 -7.86 18.76 4.88
CA TYR A 36 -9.06 18.19 4.26
C TYR A 36 -8.70 17.46 2.98
N VAL A 37 -9.52 16.46 2.65
CA VAL A 37 -9.42 15.70 1.42
C VAL A 37 -10.72 15.84 0.64
N LEU A 38 -10.62 16.30 -0.60
CA LEU A 38 -11.73 16.41 -1.54
C LEU A 38 -11.69 15.23 -2.51
N LYS A 39 -12.85 14.63 -2.76
CA LYS A 39 -13.08 13.82 -3.95
C LYS A 39 -13.53 14.73 -5.08
N LEU A 40 -12.88 14.63 -6.23
CA LEU A 40 -13.15 15.38 -7.44
C LEU A 40 -13.74 14.44 -8.51
N VAL A 41 -14.19 15.03 -9.62
CA VAL A 41 -14.54 14.29 -10.84
C VAL A 41 -13.36 13.44 -11.35
N ASP A 42 -13.67 12.41 -12.16
CA ASP A 42 -12.72 11.44 -12.71
C ASP A 42 -11.90 10.63 -11.66
N ASP A 43 -12.48 10.41 -10.48
CA ASP A 43 -11.83 9.75 -9.34
C ASP A 43 -10.48 10.40 -8.99
N ARG A 44 -10.43 11.73 -9.03
CA ARG A 44 -9.28 12.53 -8.62
C ARG A 44 -9.47 13.04 -7.20
N TYR A 45 -8.36 13.43 -6.56
CA TYR A 45 -8.38 13.86 -5.17
C TYR A 45 -7.52 15.10 -4.97
N TYR A 46 -7.94 15.95 -4.04
CA TYR A 46 -7.19 17.11 -3.61
C TYR A 46 -7.04 17.12 -2.10
N VAL A 47 -5.82 17.34 -1.63
CA VAL A 47 -5.50 17.52 -0.21
C VAL A 47 -5.08 18.97 -0.01
N GLY A 48 -5.70 19.63 0.97
CA GLY A 48 -5.37 21.01 1.30
C GLY A 48 -5.32 21.24 2.80
N ARG A 49 -4.64 22.32 3.18
CA ARG A 49 -4.53 22.83 4.55
C ARG A 49 -5.21 24.18 4.66
N THR A 50 -5.96 24.42 5.74
CA THR A 50 -6.62 25.72 5.99
C THR A 50 -6.87 25.95 7.48
N GLY A 51 -6.89 27.22 7.91
CA GLY A 51 -7.39 27.62 9.23
C GLY A 51 -8.89 27.97 9.23
N ASN A 52 -9.50 28.08 8.04
CA ASN A 52 -10.94 28.29 7.91
C ASN A 52 -11.48 27.27 6.90
N ILE A 53 -12.01 26.16 7.41
CA ILE A 53 -12.47 25.05 6.56
C ILE A 53 -13.67 25.45 5.72
N LEU A 54 -14.67 26.09 6.34
CA LEU A 54 -15.96 26.35 5.70
C LEU A 54 -15.79 27.24 4.47
N ARG A 55 -15.10 28.37 4.66
CA ARG A 55 -14.76 29.28 3.56
C ARG A 55 -13.94 28.57 2.49
N ARG A 56 -12.96 27.74 2.88
CA ARG A 56 -12.06 27.13 1.90
C ARG A 56 -12.77 26.08 1.06
N ILE A 57 -13.65 25.29 1.67
CA ILE A 57 -14.51 24.34 0.96
C ILE A 57 -15.44 25.08 0.00
N GLU A 58 -16.10 26.15 0.46
CA GLU A 58 -16.92 27.00 -0.40
C GLU A 58 -16.17 27.53 -1.62
N GLU A 59 -14.96 28.08 -1.43
CA GLU A 59 -14.09 28.54 -2.52
C GLU A 59 -13.80 27.42 -3.54
N HIS A 60 -13.58 26.18 -3.08
CA HIS A 60 -13.32 25.04 -3.97
C HIS A 60 -14.56 24.66 -4.79
N PHE A 61 -15.74 24.61 -4.17
CA PHE A 61 -16.99 24.24 -4.84
C PHE A 61 -17.55 25.34 -5.75
N THR A 62 -17.25 26.60 -5.46
CA THR A 62 -17.65 27.76 -6.29
C THR A 62 -16.67 28.07 -7.43
N GLY A 63 -15.60 27.28 -7.60
CA GLY A 63 -14.65 27.46 -8.69
C GLY A 63 -13.59 28.55 -8.47
N VAL A 64 -13.42 29.03 -7.24
CA VAL A 64 -12.38 30.02 -6.85
C VAL A 64 -11.22 29.35 -6.08
N GLY A 65 -11.20 28.01 -6.07
CA GLY A 65 -10.22 27.20 -5.36
C GLY A 65 -8.86 27.09 -6.05
N ALA A 66 -8.19 25.95 -5.82
CA ALA A 66 -6.92 25.67 -6.47
C ALA A 66 -7.12 25.40 -7.97
N ILE A 67 -6.10 25.70 -8.79
CA ILE A 67 -6.13 25.45 -10.25
C ILE A 67 -6.54 24.00 -10.56
N TYR A 68 -6.11 23.04 -9.75
CA TYR A 68 -6.50 21.63 -9.92
C TYR A 68 -7.99 21.38 -9.68
N THR A 69 -8.59 22.01 -8.66
CA THR A 69 -10.02 21.87 -8.34
C THR A 69 -10.90 22.70 -9.27
N MET A 70 -10.36 23.75 -9.89
CA MET A 70 -11.04 24.47 -10.97
C MET A 70 -11.10 23.63 -12.25
N LYS A 71 -10.05 22.85 -12.55
CA LYS A 71 -10.03 21.94 -13.68
C LYS A 71 -10.91 20.70 -13.44
N TYR A 72 -10.88 20.19 -12.22
CA TYR A 72 -11.62 19.00 -11.80
C TYR A 72 -12.50 19.36 -10.62
N ASN A 73 -13.78 19.63 -10.88
CA ASN A 73 -14.72 20.10 -9.87
C ASN A 73 -14.83 19.12 -8.69
N PRO A 74 -14.88 19.63 -7.45
CA PRO A 74 -15.11 18.80 -6.28
C PRO A 74 -16.53 18.26 -6.25
N ILE A 75 -16.64 17.00 -5.80
CA ILE A 75 -17.90 16.27 -5.61
C ILE A 75 -18.27 16.28 -4.12
N LYS A 76 -17.30 15.97 -3.26
CA LYS A 76 -17.51 15.87 -1.81
C LYS A 76 -16.23 15.99 -1.00
N VAL A 77 -16.38 16.32 0.28
CA VAL A 77 -15.35 16.26 1.31
C VAL A 77 -15.37 14.86 1.93
N ILE A 78 -14.27 14.12 1.80
CA ILE A 78 -14.19 12.72 2.26
C ILE A 78 -13.45 12.56 3.59
N GLU A 79 -12.66 13.54 3.99
CA GLU A 79 -11.90 13.50 5.24
C GLU A 79 -11.55 14.92 5.68
N VAL A 80 -11.69 15.19 6.98
CA VAL A 80 -11.17 16.40 7.63
C VAL A 80 -10.48 15.96 8.92
N THR A 81 -9.21 16.36 9.08
CA THR A 81 -8.40 16.04 10.26
C THR A 81 -7.72 17.30 10.78
N GLU A 82 -7.64 17.46 12.10
CA GLU A 82 -6.86 18.52 12.72
C GLU A 82 -5.37 18.38 12.37
N GLU A 83 -4.71 19.49 12.05
CA GLU A 83 -3.26 19.54 11.85
C GLU A 83 -2.54 19.47 13.21
N LEU A 84 -1.71 18.46 13.39
CA LEU A 84 -0.85 18.32 14.58
C LEU A 84 0.56 18.84 14.31
N THR A 85 1.04 18.67 13.08
CA THR A 85 2.37 19.11 12.63
C THR A 85 2.30 19.75 11.25
N LYS A 86 3.21 20.69 10.97
CA LYS A 86 3.35 21.33 9.63
C LYS A 86 3.62 20.33 8.50
N GLN A 87 4.00 19.09 8.84
CA GLN A 87 4.32 18.05 7.87
C GLN A 87 3.09 17.22 7.47
N ASP A 88 1.97 17.37 8.21
CA ASP A 88 0.80 16.52 8.11
C ASP A 88 0.11 16.66 6.75
N GLU A 89 0.01 17.87 6.18
CA GLU A 89 -0.58 18.07 4.84
C GLU A 89 0.16 17.24 3.79
N ARG A 90 1.50 17.25 3.84
CA ARG A 90 2.33 16.47 2.92
C ARG A 90 2.20 14.98 3.18
N ASN A 91 2.16 14.57 4.45
CA ASN A 91 2.01 13.16 4.82
C ASN A 91 0.66 12.62 4.32
N LYS A 92 -0.42 13.38 4.54
CA LYS A 92 -1.77 13.07 4.05
C LYS A 92 -1.80 13.03 2.52
N THR A 93 -1.16 13.99 1.85
CA THR A 93 -1.04 13.97 0.38
C THR A 93 -0.37 12.67 -0.10
N LEU A 94 0.73 12.25 0.51
CA LEU A 94 1.43 11.01 0.15
C LEU A 94 0.62 9.75 0.46
N GLU A 95 -0.12 9.75 1.58
CA GLU A 95 -1.05 8.69 1.94
C GLU A 95 -2.12 8.51 0.86
N VAL A 96 -2.78 9.62 0.48
CA VAL A 96 -3.83 9.65 -0.57
C VAL A 96 -3.22 9.26 -1.94
N MET A 97 -2.02 9.73 -2.27
CA MET A 97 -1.27 9.31 -3.48
C MET A 97 -0.97 7.82 -3.49
N THR A 98 -0.66 7.23 -2.34
CA THR A 98 -0.40 5.78 -2.22
C THR A 98 -1.69 4.99 -2.43
N LYS A 99 -2.82 5.50 -1.93
CA LYS A 99 -4.13 4.86 -2.01
C LYS A 99 -4.76 4.92 -3.41
N TYR A 100 -4.72 6.08 -4.06
CA TYR A 100 -5.46 6.33 -5.32
C TYR A 100 -4.56 6.52 -6.55
N GLY A 101 -3.24 6.51 -6.36
CA GLY A 101 -2.26 6.76 -7.41
C GLY A 101 -1.86 8.23 -7.50
N TRP A 102 -0.55 8.48 -7.53
CA TRP A 102 0.01 9.83 -7.48
C TRP A 102 -0.44 10.74 -8.64
N GLU A 103 -0.78 10.17 -9.80
CA GLU A 103 -1.23 10.92 -10.98
C GLU A 103 -2.56 11.63 -10.76
N LYS A 104 -3.43 11.04 -9.94
CA LYS A 104 -4.81 11.50 -9.68
C LYS A 104 -4.94 12.40 -8.46
N VAL A 105 -3.85 12.66 -7.74
CA VAL A 105 -3.87 13.34 -6.44
C VAL A 105 -3.01 14.60 -6.48
N ARG A 106 -3.51 15.70 -5.91
CA ARG A 106 -2.75 16.93 -5.70
C ARG A 106 -2.86 17.43 -4.27
N GLY A 107 -1.84 18.15 -3.82
CA GLY A 107 -1.77 18.71 -2.46
C GLY A 107 -0.35 19.08 -2.06
N ALA A 108 -0.19 19.89 -1.01
CA ALA A 108 1.11 20.37 -0.54
C ALA A 108 2.00 20.88 -1.70
N CYS A 109 3.22 20.35 -1.84
CA CYS A 109 4.16 20.72 -2.91
C CYS A 109 3.84 20.11 -4.28
N TRP A 110 2.78 19.30 -4.40
CA TRP A 110 2.31 18.69 -5.65
C TRP A 110 0.95 19.29 -6.04
N CYS A 111 0.85 20.61 -6.11
CA CYS A 111 -0.39 21.33 -6.43
C CYS A 111 -0.52 21.73 -7.91
N SER A 112 0.54 21.57 -8.72
CA SER A 112 0.55 21.87 -10.15
C SER A 112 -0.33 20.91 -10.95
N LEU A 113 -0.85 21.36 -12.11
CA LEU A 113 -1.62 20.51 -13.02
C LEU A 113 -0.82 19.27 -13.46
N GLU A 114 0.42 19.50 -13.86
CA GLU A 114 1.39 18.47 -14.19
C GLU A 114 2.41 18.37 -13.07
N ILE A 115 2.59 17.16 -12.54
CA ILE A 115 3.58 16.87 -11.51
C ILE A 115 4.45 15.71 -11.97
N THR A 116 5.70 15.70 -11.54
CA THR A 116 6.57 14.53 -11.69
C THR A 116 6.30 13.54 -10.55
N LYS A 117 6.58 12.26 -10.80
CA LYS A 117 6.43 11.21 -9.80
C LYS A 117 7.15 11.61 -8.50
N PRO A 118 6.45 11.63 -7.35
CA PRO A 118 7.08 11.93 -6.07
C PRO A 118 8.29 11.03 -5.81
N LYS A 119 9.42 11.65 -5.48
CA LYS A 119 10.65 10.91 -5.16
C LYS A 119 10.43 10.03 -3.93
N GLU A 120 10.97 8.82 -3.97
CA GLU A 120 10.79 7.81 -2.92
C GLU A 120 11.32 8.24 -1.54
N LYS A 121 12.25 9.21 -1.52
CA LYS A 121 12.77 9.85 -0.30
C LYS A 121 11.71 10.54 0.57
N TYR A 122 10.52 10.81 0.02
CA TYR A 122 9.43 11.44 0.75
C TYR A 122 8.53 10.43 1.47
N LYS A 123 8.71 9.11 1.25
CA LYS A 123 8.05 8.09 2.07
C LYS A 123 8.49 8.28 3.52
N ASN A 124 7.53 8.59 4.39
CA ASN A 124 7.80 8.82 5.80
C ASN A 124 8.25 7.49 6.42
N LYS A 125 9.55 7.35 6.71
CA LYS A 125 10.13 6.15 7.32
C LYS A 125 9.43 5.76 8.63
N SER A 126 8.92 6.75 9.38
CA SER A 126 8.17 6.51 10.62
C SER A 126 6.82 5.85 10.32
N PHE A 127 6.13 6.27 9.25
CA PHE A 127 4.87 5.67 8.81
C PHE A 127 5.06 4.25 8.25
N GLU A 128 6.10 4.03 7.44
CA GLU A 128 6.46 2.67 6.99
C GLU A 128 6.80 1.76 8.16
N LYS A 129 7.53 2.26 9.16
CA LYS A 129 7.86 1.50 10.37
C LYS A 129 6.62 1.14 11.17
N TYR A 130 5.67 2.07 11.31
CA TYR A 130 4.39 1.82 11.97
C TYR A 130 3.55 0.77 11.23
N ASN A 131 3.37 0.93 9.91
CA ASN A 131 2.63 -0.04 9.10
C ASN A 131 3.29 -1.42 9.11
N LYS A 132 4.62 -1.49 9.09
CA LYS A 132 5.36 -2.75 9.26
C LYS A 132 5.11 -3.40 10.63
N LYS A 133 5.01 -2.58 11.69
CA LYS A 133 4.66 -3.07 13.04
C LYS A 133 3.22 -3.58 13.10
N LEU A 134 2.26 -2.83 12.55
CA LEU A 134 0.86 -3.24 12.47
C LEU A 134 0.70 -4.55 11.69
N ASN A 135 1.29 -4.65 10.49
CA ASN A 135 1.22 -5.86 9.67
C ASN A 135 1.84 -7.08 10.36
N LYS A 136 2.88 -6.87 11.17
CA LYS A 136 3.46 -7.94 12.00
C LYS A 136 2.49 -8.39 13.09
N LEU A 137 1.82 -7.44 13.75
CA LEU A 137 0.87 -7.70 14.82
C LEU A 137 -0.39 -8.41 14.30
N THR A 138 -0.98 -7.93 13.20
CA THR A 138 -2.15 -8.57 12.58
C THR A 138 -1.84 -9.99 12.12
N LYS A 139 -0.64 -10.23 11.57
CA LYS A 139 -0.18 -11.56 11.20
C LYS A 139 -0.02 -12.49 12.41
N SER A 140 0.49 -11.99 13.55
CA SER A 140 0.55 -12.81 14.77
C SER A 140 -0.82 -13.13 15.35
N ILE A 141 -1.76 -12.18 15.32
CA ILE A 141 -3.14 -12.41 15.79
C ILE A 141 -3.81 -13.48 14.93
N SER A 142 -3.79 -13.31 13.61
CA SER A 142 -4.37 -14.29 12.68
C SER A 142 -3.74 -15.68 12.80
N LEU A 143 -2.43 -15.78 13.08
CA LEU A 143 -1.79 -17.06 13.34
C LEU A 143 -2.29 -17.70 14.64
N ASN A 144 -2.47 -16.92 15.70
CA ASN A 144 -3.02 -17.42 16.96
C ASN A 144 -4.47 -17.92 16.78
N ASP A 145 -5.30 -17.21 16.01
CA ASP A 145 -6.67 -17.65 15.71
C ASP A 145 -6.67 -19.00 14.98
N ILE A 146 -5.80 -19.15 13.97
CA ILE A 146 -5.60 -20.41 13.25
C ILE A 146 -5.12 -21.52 14.20
N ASP A 147 -4.25 -21.20 15.16
CA ASP A 147 -3.75 -22.17 16.13
C ASP A 147 -4.84 -22.65 17.10
N ILE A 148 -5.73 -21.74 17.52
CA ILE A 148 -6.91 -22.06 18.35
C ILE A 148 -7.85 -23.00 17.59
N ASP A 149 -8.18 -22.67 16.33
CA ASP A 149 -9.04 -23.50 15.50
C ASP A 149 -8.40 -24.87 15.23
N LEU A 150 -7.08 -24.92 15.02
CA LEU A 150 -6.34 -26.14 14.77
C LEU A 150 -6.28 -27.05 16.01
N ASP A 151 -6.08 -26.49 17.20
CA ASP A 151 -6.15 -27.24 18.47
C ASP A 151 -7.55 -27.82 18.68
N LYS A 152 -8.59 -27.01 18.49
CA LYS A 152 -9.99 -27.44 18.60
C LYS A 152 -10.32 -28.57 17.60
N LEU A 153 -10.02 -28.39 16.32
CA LEU A 153 -10.33 -29.40 15.30
C LEU A 153 -9.58 -30.71 15.52
N TYR A 154 -8.31 -30.64 15.95
CA TYR A 154 -7.46 -31.82 16.08
C TYR A 154 -7.67 -32.56 17.41
N ASN A 155 -7.74 -31.86 18.53
CA ASN A 155 -7.86 -32.46 19.87
C ASN A 155 -9.32 -32.69 20.28
N TYR A 156 -10.20 -31.71 20.07
CA TYR A 156 -11.59 -31.80 20.53
C TYR A 156 -12.47 -32.55 19.51
N GLU A 157 -12.38 -32.17 18.23
CA GLU A 157 -13.22 -32.76 17.18
C GLU A 157 -12.60 -33.98 16.51
N ASN A 158 -11.38 -34.37 16.92
CA ASN A 158 -10.66 -35.55 16.46
C ASN A 158 -10.48 -35.64 14.94
N LYS A 159 -10.41 -34.50 14.24
CA LYS A 159 -10.25 -34.43 12.78
C LYS A 159 -8.82 -34.75 12.35
N ASP A 160 -8.67 -35.27 11.13
CA ASP A 160 -7.36 -35.54 10.54
C ASP A 160 -6.76 -34.30 9.84
N ILE A 161 -5.46 -34.36 9.53
CA ILE A 161 -4.76 -33.23 8.90
C ILE A 161 -5.29 -32.87 7.50
N GLU A 162 -5.98 -33.80 6.83
CA GLU A 162 -6.54 -33.59 5.50
C GLU A 162 -7.78 -32.71 5.62
N TYR A 163 -8.72 -33.09 6.48
CA TYR A 163 -9.93 -32.34 6.78
C TYR A 163 -9.61 -30.94 7.31
N ILE A 164 -8.68 -30.84 8.27
CA ILE A 164 -8.27 -29.55 8.85
C ILE A 164 -7.63 -28.67 7.78
N GLY A 165 -6.82 -29.25 6.89
CA GLY A 165 -6.24 -28.54 5.76
C GLY A 165 -7.29 -27.92 4.85
N HIS A 166 -8.36 -28.66 4.54
CA HIS A 166 -9.48 -28.12 3.77
C HIS A 166 -10.21 -26.98 4.48
N MET A 167 -10.48 -27.10 5.79
CA MET A 167 -11.18 -26.07 6.56
C MET A 167 -10.40 -24.78 6.71
N LEU A 168 -9.09 -24.86 6.97
CA LEU A 168 -8.23 -23.70 7.16
C LEU A 168 -7.59 -23.19 5.86
N ASN A 169 -7.94 -23.80 4.73
CA ASN A 169 -7.33 -23.55 3.42
C ASN A 169 -5.80 -23.61 3.47
N LYS A 170 -5.27 -24.69 4.07
CA LYS A 170 -3.84 -24.98 4.22
C LYS A 170 -3.51 -26.38 3.71
N SER A 171 -2.25 -26.57 3.30
CA SER A 171 -1.81 -27.91 2.92
C SER A 171 -1.71 -28.85 4.13
N PRO A 172 -2.03 -30.15 4.00
CA PRO A 172 -1.94 -31.11 5.11
C PRO A 172 -0.53 -31.18 5.75
N CYS A 173 0.52 -31.02 4.94
CA CYS A 173 1.90 -30.94 5.44
C CYS A 173 2.15 -29.70 6.33
N TRP A 174 1.53 -28.56 6.00
CA TRP A 174 1.60 -27.36 6.81
C TRP A 174 0.91 -27.57 8.17
N ILE A 175 -0.28 -28.18 8.16
CA ILE A 175 -1.02 -28.53 9.39
C ILE A 175 -0.19 -29.46 10.28
N ALA A 176 0.36 -30.54 9.71
CA ALA A 176 1.19 -31.50 10.45
C ALA A 176 2.43 -30.84 11.07
N LYS A 177 3.07 -29.91 10.36
CA LYS A 177 4.20 -29.14 10.89
C LYS A 177 3.77 -28.18 11.99
N ARG A 178 2.62 -27.51 11.84
CA ARG A 178 2.11 -26.57 12.82
C ARG A 178 1.70 -27.26 14.13
N LEU A 179 1.07 -28.43 14.05
CA LEU A 179 0.77 -29.30 15.19
C LEU A 179 2.02 -29.66 16.01
N GLU A 180 3.15 -29.90 15.33
CA GLU A 180 4.45 -30.14 15.96
C GLU A 180 5.00 -28.87 16.63
N ASP A 181 4.93 -27.72 15.96
CA ASP A 181 5.40 -26.43 16.50
C ASP A 181 4.62 -26.00 17.74
N LEU A 182 3.30 -26.28 17.76
CA LEU A 182 2.41 -26.04 18.91
C LEU A 182 2.56 -27.09 20.01
N LYS A 183 3.41 -28.11 19.81
CA LYS A 183 3.61 -29.24 20.74
C LYS A 183 2.33 -30.05 21.02
N ILE A 184 1.33 -29.96 20.15
CA ILE A 184 0.14 -30.82 20.17
C ILE A 184 0.53 -32.25 19.81
N VAL A 185 1.48 -32.39 18.86
CA VAL A 185 2.06 -33.68 18.47
C VAL A 185 3.57 -33.63 18.63
N LYS A 186 4.18 -34.69 19.16
CA LYS A 186 5.65 -34.75 19.38
C LYS A 186 6.47 -34.62 18.09
N ARG A 187 5.94 -35.18 16.99
CA ARG A 187 6.55 -35.15 15.66
C ARG A 187 5.47 -35.07 14.61
N LYS A 188 5.67 -34.30 13.55
CA LYS A 188 4.65 -34.16 12.48
C LYS A 188 4.20 -35.49 11.87
N GLN A 189 5.07 -36.50 11.85
CA GLN A 189 4.78 -37.83 11.31
C GLN A 189 3.73 -38.60 12.11
N LEU A 190 3.54 -38.23 13.38
CA LEU A 190 2.55 -38.83 14.28
C LEU A 190 1.18 -38.15 14.16
N ALA A 191 1.04 -37.15 13.28
CA ALA A 191 -0.24 -36.48 13.10
C ALA A 191 -1.27 -37.43 12.45
N ARG A 192 -2.52 -37.36 12.91
CA ARG A 192 -3.63 -38.18 12.39
C ARG A 192 -3.81 -37.94 10.88
N GLY A 193 -3.81 -39.01 10.08
CA GLY A 193 -3.93 -38.93 8.62
C GLY A 193 -2.61 -38.64 7.88
N TYR A 194 -1.47 -38.52 8.57
CA TYR A 194 -0.19 -38.20 7.92
C TYR A 194 0.33 -39.30 6.99
N ILE A 195 0.18 -40.58 7.39
CA ILE A 195 0.57 -41.73 6.55
C ILE A 195 -0.27 -41.75 5.27
N LYS A 196 -1.60 -41.66 5.41
CA LYS A 196 -2.55 -41.56 4.29
C LYS A 196 -2.22 -40.40 3.35
N TYR A 197 -1.86 -39.24 3.89
CA TYR A 197 -1.42 -38.09 3.10
C TYR A 197 -0.15 -38.37 2.30
N ILE A 198 0.88 -39.00 2.89
CA ILE A 198 2.12 -39.35 2.17
C ILE A 198 1.85 -40.35 1.04
N GLU A 199 0.94 -41.29 1.26
CA GLU A 199 0.59 -42.30 0.28
C GLU A 199 -0.29 -41.75 -0.86
N SER A 200 -0.93 -40.59 -0.66
CA SER A 200 -1.78 -39.94 -1.65
C SER A 200 -1.02 -39.55 -2.93
N ASP A 201 -1.71 -39.64 -4.06
CA ASP A 201 -1.18 -39.20 -5.36
C ASP A 201 -0.88 -37.70 -5.38
N LEU A 202 -1.62 -36.92 -4.58
CA LEU A 202 -1.41 -35.49 -4.36
C LEU A 202 -0.01 -35.19 -3.79
N TYR A 203 0.43 -35.95 -2.79
CA TYR A 203 1.76 -35.81 -2.22
C TYR A 203 2.85 -36.26 -3.19
N LYS A 204 2.65 -37.42 -3.84
CA LYS A 204 3.60 -37.97 -4.84
C LYS A 204 3.79 -37.02 -6.02
N LEU A 205 2.72 -36.39 -6.51
CA LEU A 205 2.77 -35.40 -7.57
C LEU A 205 3.54 -34.15 -7.13
N LYS A 206 3.26 -33.63 -5.92
CA LYS A 206 3.97 -32.48 -5.34
C LYS A 206 5.48 -32.74 -5.25
N CYS A 207 5.89 -33.93 -4.80
CA CYS A 207 7.30 -34.33 -4.75
C CYS A 207 7.95 -34.43 -6.15
N LYS A 208 7.22 -34.95 -7.15
CA LYS A 208 7.69 -34.98 -8.55
C LYS A 208 7.92 -33.57 -9.11
N THR A 209 6.97 -32.65 -8.92
CA THR A 209 7.11 -31.24 -9.34
C THR A 209 8.26 -30.51 -8.63
N MET A 210 8.46 -30.73 -7.33
CA MET A 210 9.59 -30.15 -6.60
C MET A 210 10.94 -30.65 -7.12
N ASN A 211 11.03 -31.94 -7.46
CA ASN A 211 12.24 -32.53 -8.03
C ASN A 211 12.47 -32.14 -9.50
N ALA A 212 11.42 -31.79 -10.25
CA ALA A 212 11.53 -31.23 -11.60
C ALA A 212 12.02 -29.77 -11.53
N ASN A 213 11.42 -28.93 -10.69
CA ASN A 213 11.85 -27.54 -10.51
C ASN A 213 13.29 -27.43 -9.97
N LYS A 214 13.71 -28.35 -9.08
CA LYS A 214 15.09 -28.39 -8.60
C LYS A 214 16.09 -28.78 -9.70
N ARG A 215 15.68 -29.64 -10.64
CA ARG A 215 16.45 -29.99 -11.84
C ARG A 215 16.48 -28.85 -12.86
N GLU A 216 15.37 -28.14 -13.05
CA GLU A 216 15.33 -26.93 -13.89
C GLU A 216 16.17 -25.79 -13.32
N ILE A 217 16.17 -25.57 -12.00
CA ILE A 217 17.03 -24.58 -11.34
C ILE A 217 18.53 -24.98 -11.45
N GLN A 218 18.85 -26.28 -11.37
CA GLN A 218 20.21 -26.76 -11.63
C GLN A 218 20.62 -26.62 -13.10
N ASN A 219 19.72 -26.88 -14.04
CA ASN A 219 19.98 -26.73 -15.48
C ASN A 219 20.06 -25.25 -15.90
N ASN A 220 19.24 -24.37 -15.31
CA ASN A 220 19.29 -22.92 -15.54
C ASN A 220 20.49 -22.24 -14.87
N ASN A 221 21.10 -22.87 -13.87
CA ASN A 221 22.39 -22.43 -13.32
C ASN A 221 23.59 -22.92 -14.13
N PHE A 222 23.37 -23.75 -15.17
CA PHE A 222 24.40 -24.20 -16.12
C PHE A 222 24.29 -23.56 -17.50
N ASP A 223 23.49 -22.50 -17.65
CA ASP A 223 23.55 -21.64 -18.83
C ASP A 223 24.19 -20.28 -18.48
N CYS A 224 25.42 -20.35 -17.97
CA CYS A 224 26.37 -19.25 -18.12
C CYS A 224 27.22 -19.54 -19.36
N THR A 225 26.65 -19.35 -20.55
CA THR A 225 27.43 -19.02 -21.73
C THR A 225 27.91 -17.56 -21.62
N ILE A 226 28.75 -17.30 -20.62
CA ILE A 226 29.76 -16.25 -20.78
C ILE A 226 30.73 -16.84 -21.81
N LEU A 227 30.56 -16.44 -23.08
CA LEU A 227 31.63 -16.53 -24.06
C LEU A 227 32.89 -15.97 -23.38
N PRO A 228 33.99 -16.73 -23.28
CA PRO A 228 35.18 -16.25 -22.60
C PRO A 228 35.64 -14.97 -23.30
N LEU A 229 35.56 -13.84 -22.60
CA LEU A 229 36.07 -12.56 -23.06
C LEU A 229 37.53 -12.78 -23.45
N SER A 230 37.82 -12.75 -24.75
CA SER A 230 39.14 -13.07 -25.28
C SER A 230 40.18 -12.13 -24.66
N LYS A 231 41.40 -12.64 -24.43
CA LYS A 231 42.54 -11.82 -23.96
C LYS A 231 42.71 -10.54 -24.79
N GLU A 232 42.35 -10.61 -26.06
CA GLU A 232 42.38 -9.51 -27.00
C GLU A 232 41.42 -8.37 -26.61
N TYR A 233 40.18 -8.68 -26.20
CA TYR A 233 39.20 -7.69 -25.74
C TYR A 233 39.68 -6.96 -24.47
N LEU A 234 40.23 -7.71 -23.51
CA LEU A 234 40.79 -7.14 -22.28
C LEU A 234 42.04 -6.27 -22.53
N THR A 235 42.84 -6.65 -23.53
CA THR A 235 44.01 -5.87 -23.96
C THR A 235 43.58 -4.57 -24.64
N ASN A 236 42.51 -4.61 -25.45
CA ASN A 236 41.94 -3.43 -26.08
C ASN A 236 41.38 -2.43 -25.05
N ILE A 237 40.65 -2.91 -24.05
CA ILE A 237 40.16 -2.05 -22.95
C ILE A 237 41.32 -1.42 -22.18
N LYS A 238 42.37 -2.17 -21.86
CA LYS A 238 43.56 -1.63 -21.18
C LYS A 238 44.25 -0.54 -22.01
N ASN A 239 44.33 -0.71 -23.33
CA ASN A 239 44.95 0.27 -24.22
C ASN A 239 44.10 1.55 -24.37
N ILE A 240 42.77 1.42 -24.44
CA ILE A 240 41.83 2.55 -24.48
C ILE A 240 41.93 3.38 -23.19
N ILE A 241 42.01 2.71 -22.03
CA ILE A 241 42.14 3.39 -20.74
C ILE A 241 43.51 4.09 -20.63
N ARG A 242 44.60 3.45 -21.09
CA ARG A 242 45.94 4.07 -21.14
C ARG A 242 46.00 5.29 -22.05
N GLY A 243 45.36 5.24 -23.23
CA GLY A 243 45.30 6.37 -24.15
C GLY A 243 44.53 7.57 -23.58
N LYS A 244 43.46 7.33 -22.83
CA LYS A 244 42.70 8.41 -22.15
C LYS A 244 43.46 9.05 -21.00
N ILE A 245 44.33 8.30 -20.31
CA ILE A 245 45.15 8.83 -19.21
C ILE A 245 46.32 9.69 -19.73
N LEU A 246 46.85 9.39 -20.92
CA LEU A 246 47.96 10.15 -21.54
C LEU A 246 47.51 11.48 -22.18
N ASN A 247 46.23 11.61 -22.56
CA ASN A 247 45.67 12.86 -23.11
C ASN A 247 45.12 13.84 -22.06
N CYS A 248 45.31 13.55 -20.76
CA CYS A 248 44.91 14.43 -19.65
C CYS A 248 46.11 15.05 -18.90
N LYS A 249 47.27 15.15 -19.56
CA LYS A 249 48.41 15.96 -19.09
C LYS A 249 48.73 17.06 -20.09
#